data_AF-A0A8T6NBD1-F1
#
_entry.id   AF-A0A8T6NBD1-F1
#
_cell.length_a   1.000
_cell.length_b   1.000
_cell.length_c   1.000
_cell.angle_alpha   90.00
_cell.angle_beta   90.00
_cell.angle_gamma   90.00
#
_symmetry.space_group_name_H-M   'P 1'
#
loop_
_entity.id
_entity.type
_entity.pdbx_description
1 polymer ?
#
loop_
_entity_poly.entity_id
_entity_poly.type
_entity_poly.pdbx_seq_one_letter_code
_entity_poly.pdbx_strand_id
1 'polypeptide(L)'
;MKSDNNLVEWNDIVIESVILAVLIFGAVFVEHWIYRRVQKNEDNSTRKKILLLIKEDLTRKMRFINESSKYKDYKPFFTDVWDSVIISGKQTLLPFELIKNLEHTYSWMKYYNTELKQQATPNEQTLIELLSEIKKTTEASLDTLK
;
A
#
# COMPACT_ATOMS: atom_id res chain seq x y z
N MET A 1 49.22 51.50 13.95
CA MET A 1 48.33 51.18 12.80
C MET A 1 48.64 49.82 12.16
N LYS A 2 48.98 48.77 12.94
CA LYS A 2 49.15 47.39 12.41
C LYS A 2 48.19 46.37 13.04
N SER A 3 47.50 46.78 14.12
CA SER A 3 46.54 45.96 14.87
C SER A 3 45.17 45.92 14.22
N ASP A 4 44.73 47.03 13.61
CA ASP A 4 43.38 47.15 13.05
C ASP A 4 43.21 46.37 11.74
N ASN A 5 44.26 46.29 10.90
CA ASN A 5 44.21 45.50 9.67
C ASN A 5 44.02 44.00 9.92
N ASN A 6 44.67 43.44 10.96
CA ASN A 6 44.51 42.03 11.31
C ASN A 6 43.07 41.74 11.76
N LEU A 7 42.46 42.62 12.56
CA LEU A 7 41.07 42.48 13.00
C LEU A 7 40.07 42.52 11.84
N VAL A 8 40.33 43.37 10.83
CA VAL A 8 39.51 43.45 9.62
C VAL A 8 39.64 42.17 8.78
N GLU A 9 40.85 41.66 8.54
CA GLU A 9 41.07 40.41 7.80
C GLU A 9 40.43 39.19 8.49
N TRP A 10 40.51 39.09 9.82
CA TRP A 10 39.85 38.03 10.58
C TRP A 10 38.32 38.13 10.51
N ASN A 11 37.77 39.34 10.54
CA ASN A 11 36.34 39.56 10.39
C ASN A 11 35.86 39.15 8.99
N ASP A 12 36.61 39.47 7.94
CA ASP A 12 36.28 39.06 6.57
C ASP A 12 36.28 37.53 6.41
N ILE A 13 37.30 36.85 6.97
CA ILE A 13 37.35 35.37 6.98
C ILE A 13 36.15 34.76 7.72
N VAL A 14 35.75 35.37 8.85
CA VAL A 14 34.58 34.92 9.62
C VAL A 14 33.30 35.13 8.81
N ILE A 15 33.14 36.28 8.15
CA ILE A 15 31.98 36.58 7.31
C ILE A 15 31.89 35.59 6.14
N GLU A 16 32.99 35.33 5.43
CA GLU A 16 33.05 34.34 4.34
C GLU A 16 32.71 32.94 4.83
N SER A 17 33.23 32.54 6.00
CA SER A 17 32.96 31.24 6.60
C SER A 17 31.48 31.07 6.97
N VAL A 18 30.85 32.12 7.50
CA VAL A 18 29.41 32.13 7.81
C VAL A 18 28.58 32.06 6.54
N ILE A 19 28.94 32.83 5.50
CA ILE A 19 28.26 32.77 4.19
C ILE A 19 28.36 31.35 3.62
N LEU A 20 29.55 30.75 3.65
CA LEU A 20 29.76 29.37 3.17
C LEU A 20 28.91 28.37 3.97
N ALA A 21 28.84 28.50 5.29
CA ALA A 21 28.01 27.64 6.13
C ALA A 21 26.52 27.77 5.79
N VAL A 22 26.03 28.99 5.55
CA VAL A 22 24.65 29.24 5.10
C VAL A 22 24.38 28.62 3.74
N LEU A 23 25.31 28.73 2.79
CA LEU A 23 25.19 28.12 1.47
C LEU A 23 25.14 26.59 1.57
N ILE A 24 26.01 25.96 2.36
CA ILE A 24 26.02 24.51 2.57
C ILE A 24 24.71 24.06 3.21
N PHE A 25 24.28 24.73 4.29
CA PHE A 25 23.01 24.40 4.95
C PHE A 25 21.81 24.56 4.01
N GLY A 26 21.78 25.66 3.25
CA GLY A 26 20.74 25.92 2.26
C GLY A 26 20.67 24.84 1.17
N ALA A 27 21.82 24.40 0.66
CA ALA A 27 21.89 23.34 -0.34
C ALA A 27 21.33 22.01 0.21
N VAL A 28 21.77 21.59 1.39
CA VAL A 28 21.29 20.36 2.06
C VAL A 28 19.79 20.44 2.34
N PHE A 29 19.31 21.60 2.82
CA PHE A 29 17.89 21.80 3.10
C PHE A 29 17.03 21.70 1.84
N VAL A 30 17.46 22.33 0.73
CA VAL A 30 16.74 22.29 -0.56
C VAL A 30 16.72 20.87 -1.12
N GLU A 31 17.86 20.16 -1.08
CA GLU A 31 17.95 18.77 -1.54
C GLU A 31 16.98 17.87 -0.78
N HIS A 32 16.98 17.96 0.56
CA HIS A 32 16.08 17.19 1.41
C HIS A 32 14.60 17.53 1.15
N TRP A 33 14.30 18.80 0.90
CA TRP A 33 12.94 19.23 0.58
C TRP A 33 12.46 18.72 -0.79
N ILE A 34 13.34 18.71 -1.79
CA ILE A 34 13.07 18.13 -3.11
C ILE A 34 12.87 16.62 -2.98
N TYR A 35 13.77 15.93 -2.30
CA TYR A 35 13.70 14.49 -2.06
C TYR A 35 12.36 14.10 -1.43
N ARG A 36 11.94 14.78 -0.36
CA ARG A 36 10.64 14.53 0.29
C ARG A 36 9.45 14.73 -0.65
N ARG A 37 9.50 15.74 -1.54
CA ARG A 37 8.43 15.98 -2.52
C ARG A 37 8.38 14.90 -3.60
N VAL A 38 9.54 14.46 -4.09
CA VAL A 38 9.63 13.36 -5.06
C VAL A 38 9.10 12.08 -4.43
N GLN A 39 9.56 11.73 -3.23
CA GLN A 39 9.11 10.55 -2.49
C GLN A 39 7.58 10.57 -2.29
N LYS A 40 7.00 11.70 -1.86
CA LYS A 40 5.55 11.84 -1.71
C LYS A 40 4.79 11.62 -3.03
N ASN A 41 5.34 12.06 -4.16
CA ASN A 41 4.72 11.86 -5.47
C ASN A 41 4.80 10.40 -5.92
N GLU A 42 5.95 9.74 -5.69
CA GLU A 42 6.14 8.33 -5.97
C GLU A 42 5.24 7.44 -5.11
N ASP A 43 5.12 7.74 -3.82
CA ASP A 43 4.21 7.04 -2.89
C ASP A 43 2.76 7.19 -3.32
N ASN A 44 2.33 8.38 -3.74
CA ASN A 44 0.98 8.60 -4.26
C ASN A 44 0.73 7.83 -5.57
N SER A 45 1.71 7.81 -6.48
CA SER A 45 1.61 7.04 -7.73
C SER A 45 1.53 5.54 -7.46
N THR A 46 2.37 5.05 -6.55
CA THR A 46 2.41 3.65 -6.12
C THR A 46 1.11 3.26 -5.44
N ARG A 47 0.60 4.08 -4.52
CA ARG A 47 -0.71 3.90 -3.89
C ARG A 47 -1.83 3.76 -4.92
N LYS A 48 -1.89 4.65 -5.92
CA LYS A 48 -2.90 4.58 -6.98
C LYS A 48 -2.83 3.27 -7.77
N LYS A 49 -1.62 2.83 -8.12
CA LYS A 49 -1.41 1.56 -8.83
C LYS A 49 -1.85 0.35 -8.00
N ILE A 50 -1.53 0.35 -6.70
CA ILE A 50 -1.95 -0.71 -5.77
C ILE A 50 -3.47 -0.75 -5.64
N LEU A 51 -4.11 0.42 -5.47
CA LEU A 51 -5.57 0.51 -5.38
C LEU A 51 -6.24 -0.01 -6.66
N LEU A 52 -5.69 0.32 -7.84
CA LEU A 52 -6.17 -0.21 -9.11
C LEU A 52 -6.03 -1.74 -9.18
N LEU A 53 -4.87 -2.27 -8.82
CA LEU A 53 -4.60 -3.70 -8.82
C LEU A 53 -5.56 -4.47 -7.89
N ILE A 54 -5.78 -3.96 -6.67
CA ILE A 54 -6.71 -4.55 -5.71
C ILE A 54 -8.14 -4.48 -6.24
N LYS A 55 -8.56 -3.34 -6.80
CA LYS A 55 -9.90 -3.19 -7.37
C LYS A 55 -10.16 -4.18 -8.50
N GLU A 56 -9.20 -4.34 -9.41
CA GLU A 56 -9.28 -5.33 -10.49
C GLU A 56 -9.31 -6.76 -9.96
N ASP A 57 -8.52 -7.07 -8.93
CA ASP A 57 -8.55 -8.38 -8.28
C ASP A 57 -9.92 -8.67 -7.68
N LEU A 58 -10.42 -7.81 -6.79
CA LEU A 58 -11.74 -7.97 -6.14
C LEU A 58 -12.87 -8.05 -7.16
N THR A 59 -12.80 -7.30 -8.27
CA THR A 59 -13.80 -7.37 -9.35
C THR A 59 -13.77 -8.75 -10.03
N ARG A 60 -12.59 -9.33 -10.25
CA ARG A 60 -12.46 -10.70 -10.76
C ARG A 60 -12.97 -11.73 -9.75
N LYS A 61 -12.72 -11.54 -8.44
CA LYS A 61 -13.27 -12.42 -7.38
C LYS A 61 -14.79 -12.36 -7.36
N MET A 62 -15.38 -11.18 -7.50
CA MET A 62 -16.83 -11.02 -7.57
C MET A 62 -17.44 -11.78 -8.75
N ARG A 63 -16.81 -11.69 -9.94
CA ARG A 63 -17.24 -12.46 -11.11
C ARG A 63 -17.14 -13.96 -10.85
N PHE A 64 -16.02 -14.41 -10.30
CA PHE A 64 -15.81 -15.81 -9.93
C PHE A 64 -16.88 -16.32 -8.97
N ILE A 65 -17.21 -15.57 -7.90
CA ILE A 65 -18.27 -15.94 -6.96
C ILE A 65 -19.62 -16.13 -7.66
N ASN A 66 -19.98 -15.19 -8.55
CA ASN A 66 -21.23 -15.28 -9.29
C ASN A 66 -21.26 -16.48 -10.25
N GLU A 67 -20.14 -16.79 -10.90
CA GLU A 67 -20.00 -17.97 -11.78
C GLU A 67 -20.06 -19.28 -10.98
N SER A 68 -19.33 -19.39 -9.87
CA SER A 68 -19.36 -20.55 -8.98
C SER A 68 -20.74 -20.79 -8.40
N SER A 69 -21.47 -19.73 -8.00
CA SER A 69 -22.84 -19.85 -7.51
C SER A 69 -23.81 -20.33 -8.60
N LYS A 70 -23.62 -19.90 -9.86
CA LYS A 70 -24.50 -20.26 -10.97
C LYS A 70 -24.26 -21.68 -11.49
N TYR A 71 -23.00 -22.08 -11.64
CA TYR A 71 -22.61 -23.34 -12.27
C TYR A 71 -22.24 -24.43 -11.26
N LYS A 72 -22.23 -24.12 -9.95
CA LYS A 72 -21.79 -25.01 -8.87
C LYS A 72 -20.35 -25.52 -9.05
N ASP A 73 -19.53 -24.75 -9.77
CA ASP A 73 -18.12 -25.04 -10.02
C ASP A 73 -17.27 -24.35 -8.93
N TYR A 74 -17.03 -25.09 -7.86
CA TYR A 74 -16.30 -24.62 -6.68
C TYR A 74 -14.80 -24.84 -6.85
N LYS A 75 -14.04 -23.75 -7.00
CA LYS A 75 -12.58 -23.75 -7.16
C LYS A 75 -11.91 -22.87 -6.11
N PRO A 76 -10.63 -23.13 -5.77
CA PRO A 76 -9.91 -22.27 -4.85
C PRO A 76 -9.80 -20.83 -5.34
N PHE A 77 -9.90 -19.87 -4.43
CA PHE A 77 -9.54 -18.47 -4.66
C PHE A 77 -8.01 -18.32 -4.69
N PHE A 78 -7.50 -17.60 -5.68
CA PHE A 78 -6.13 -17.07 -5.65
C PHE A 78 -6.04 -15.87 -4.70
N THR A 79 -5.10 -15.85 -3.75
CA THR A 79 -4.91 -14.72 -2.80
C THR A 79 -3.61 -13.95 -3.03
N ASP A 80 -2.85 -14.33 -4.05
CA ASP A 80 -1.48 -13.90 -4.30
C ASP A 80 -1.32 -12.39 -4.44
N VAL A 81 -2.34 -11.67 -4.93
CA VAL A 81 -2.31 -10.21 -5.07
C VAL A 81 -2.15 -9.54 -3.72
N TRP A 82 -2.97 -9.93 -2.74
CA TRP A 82 -2.88 -9.35 -1.39
C TRP A 82 -1.62 -9.77 -0.67
N ASP A 83 -1.25 -11.05 -0.77
CA ASP A 83 -0.02 -11.55 -0.17
C ASP A 83 1.21 -10.80 -0.75
N SER A 84 1.21 -10.48 -2.05
CA SER A 84 2.25 -9.66 -2.69
C SER A 84 2.28 -8.21 -2.16
N VAL A 85 1.11 -7.60 -1.94
CA VAL A 85 1.01 -6.25 -1.36
C VAL A 85 1.62 -6.23 0.05
N ILE A 86 1.31 -7.23 0.88
CA ILE A 86 1.88 -7.36 2.23
C ILE A 86 3.40 -7.59 2.18
N ILE A 87 3.86 -8.54 1.36
CA ILE A 87 5.29 -8.89 1.24
C ILE A 87 6.11 -7.69 0.76
N SER A 88 5.56 -6.87 -0.13
CA SER A 88 6.23 -5.68 -0.64
C SER A 88 6.35 -4.53 0.38
N GLY A 89 5.71 -4.64 1.56
CA GLY A 89 5.66 -3.59 2.58
C GLY A 89 4.81 -2.38 2.19
N LYS A 90 4.15 -2.43 1.03
CA LYS A 90 3.40 -1.30 0.46
C LYS A 90 2.00 -1.15 1.03
N GLN A 91 1.54 -2.07 1.89
CA GLN A 91 0.31 -1.91 2.66
C GLN A 91 0.32 -0.63 3.51
N THR A 92 1.50 -0.16 3.94
CA THR A 92 1.68 1.10 4.68
C THR A 92 1.22 2.35 3.92
N LEU A 93 1.10 2.26 2.59
CA LEU A 93 0.59 3.34 1.75
C LEU A 93 -0.95 3.39 1.72
N LEU A 94 -1.62 2.38 2.27
CA LEU A 94 -3.08 2.26 2.26
C LEU A 94 -3.68 2.74 3.58
N PRO A 95 -4.92 3.28 3.56
CA PRO A 95 -5.66 3.57 4.78
C PRO A 95 -5.86 2.32 5.63
N PHE A 96 -5.79 2.46 6.95
CA PHE A 96 -5.92 1.34 7.90
C PHE A 96 -7.25 0.56 7.71
N GLU A 97 -8.37 1.26 7.56
CA GLU A 97 -9.67 0.60 7.36
C GLU A 97 -9.71 -0.25 6.09
N LEU A 98 -9.05 0.20 5.02
CA LEU A 98 -8.95 -0.59 3.80
C LEU A 98 -8.12 -1.86 4.03
N ILE A 99 -7.00 -1.76 4.74
CA ILE A 99 -6.15 -2.91 5.07
C ILE A 99 -6.97 -3.94 5.86
N LYS A 100 -7.70 -3.50 6.89
CA LYS A 100 -8.54 -4.36 7.73
C LYS A 100 -9.64 -5.06 6.93
N ASN A 101 -10.32 -4.33 6.04
CA ASN A 101 -11.37 -4.90 5.20
C ASN A 101 -10.82 -5.93 4.21
N LEU A 102 -9.67 -5.65 3.59
CA LEU A 102 -8.99 -6.59 2.70
C LEU A 102 -8.53 -7.83 3.46
N GLU A 103 -7.86 -7.67 4.60
CA GLU A 103 -7.40 -8.79 5.43
C GLU A 103 -8.55 -9.71 5.83
N HIS A 104 -9.69 -9.13 6.25
CA HIS A 104 -10.89 -9.90 6.56
C HIS A 104 -11.41 -10.67 5.33
N THR A 105 -11.52 -10.00 4.17
CA THR A 105 -12.00 -10.60 2.92
C THR A 105 -11.09 -11.75 2.46
N TYR A 106 -9.77 -11.55 2.43
CA TYR A 106 -8.82 -12.59 2.02
C TYR A 106 -8.71 -13.72 3.04
N SER A 107 -8.95 -13.46 4.33
CA SER A 107 -9.02 -14.51 5.36
C SER A 107 -10.20 -15.45 5.12
N TRP A 108 -11.38 -14.92 4.77
CA TRP A 108 -12.53 -15.74 4.37
C TRP A 108 -12.24 -16.58 3.12
N MET A 109 -11.54 -16.02 2.13
CA MET A 109 -11.11 -16.77 0.94
C MET A 109 -10.15 -17.91 1.29
N LYS A 110 -9.19 -17.68 2.21
CA LYS A 110 -8.27 -18.73 2.69
C LYS A 110 -9.02 -19.82 3.47
N TYR A 111 -10.02 -19.43 4.27
CA TYR A 111 -10.86 -20.37 4.99
C TYR A 111 -11.68 -21.25 4.02
N TYR A 112 -12.33 -20.63 3.03
CA TYR A 112 -13.01 -21.36 1.95
C TYR A 112 -12.09 -22.35 1.22
N ASN A 113 -10.87 -21.93 0.88
CA ASN A 113 -9.89 -22.81 0.22
C ASN A 113 -9.51 -24.00 1.10
N THR A 114 -9.53 -23.84 2.41
CA THR A 114 -9.22 -24.89 3.37
C THR A 114 -10.35 -25.89 3.45
N GLU A 115 -11.59 -25.42 3.58
CA GLU A 115 -12.80 -26.27 3.56
C GLU A 115 -12.92 -27.07 2.25
N LEU A 116 -12.61 -26.42 1.12
CA LEU A 116 -12.62 -27.09 -0.19
C LEU A 116 -11.58 -28.21 -0.29
N LYS A 117 -10.44 -28.10 0.41
CA LYS A 117 -9.35 -29.10 0.38
C LYS A 117 -9.52 -30.22 1.41
N GLN A 118 -10.11 -29.91 2.56
CA GLN A 118 -10.21 -30.86 3.68
C GLN A 118 -11.31 -31.91 3.50
N GLN A 119 -12.33 -31.63 2.68
CA GLN A 119 -13.48 -32.50 2.52
C GLN A 119 -13.36 -33.37 1.25
N ALA A 120 -13.40 -34.70 1.41
CA ALA A 120 -13.41 -35.64 0.28
C ALA A 120 -14.67 -35.49 -0.60
N THR A 121 -15.79 -35.07 0.02
CA THR A 121 -17.01 -34.57 -0.61
C THR A 121 -17.38 -33.27 0.07
N PRO A 122 -17.19 -32.11 -0.59
CA PRO A 122 -17.49 -30.83 0.02
C PRO A 122 -18.98 -30.71 0.34
N ASN A 123 -19.30 -30.28 1.56
CA ASN A 123 -20.65 -29.89 1.94
C ASN A 123 -21.03 -28.63 1.16
N GLU A 124 -21.82 -28.82 0.10
CA GLU A 124 -22.24 -27.75 -0.81
C GLU A 124 -22.88 -26.58 -0.06
N GLN A 125 -23.67 -26.85 0.97
CA GLN A 125 -24.33 -25.82 1.77
C GLN A 125 -23.32 -24.90 2.47
N THR A 126 -22.28 -25.49 3.09
CA THR A 126 -21.22 -24.73 3.74
C THR A 126 -20.44 -23.87 2.74
N LEU A 127 -20.14 -24.41 1.54
CA LEU A 127 -19.46 -23.64 0.50
C LEU A 127 -20.29 -22.45 0.00
N ILE A 128 -21.61 -22.62 -0.14
CA ILE A 128 -22.53 -21.54 -0.53
C ILE A 128 -22.56 -20.44 0.54
N GLU A 129 -22.63 -20.81 1.82
CA GLU A 129 -22.60 -19.86 2.94
C GLU A 129 -21.29 -19.06 2.96
N LEU A 130 -20.16 -19.73 2.78
CA LEU A 130 -18.85 -19.07 2.69
C LEU A 130 -18.75 -18.15 1.49
N LEU A 131 -19.22 -18.56 0.32
CA LEU A 131 -19.26 -17.70 -0.87
C LEU A 131 -20.14 -16.48 -0.67
N SER A 132 -21.26 -16.61 0.04
CA SER A 132 -22.14 -15.50 0.40
C SER A 132 -21.43 -14.49 1.30
N GLU A 133 -20.66 -14.96 2.29
CA GLU A 133 -19.91 -14.08 3.18
C GLU A 133 -18.72 -13.41 2.48
N ILE A 134 -18.00 -14.16 1.65
CA ILE A 134 -16.93 -13.61 0.80
C ILE A 134 -17.50 -12.55 -0.16
N LYS A 135 -18.71 -12.77 -0.69
CA LYS A 135 -19.39 -11.79 -1.55
C LYS A 135 -19.62 -10.48 -0.82
N LYS A 136 -20.27 -10.53 0.36
CA LYS A 136 -20.58 -9.34 1.16
C LYS A 136 -19.32 -8.56 1.53
N THR A 137 -18.29 -9.26 1.98
CA THR A 137 -17.01 -8.64 2.38
C THR A 137 -16.26 -8.06 1.18
N THR A 138 -16.34 -8.69 0.02
CA THR A 138 -15.78 -8.16 -1.24
C THR A 138 -16.54 -6.91 -1.71
N GLU A 139 -17.87 -6.88 -1.62
CA GLU A 139 -18.70 -5.70 -1.93
C GLU A 139 -18.33 -4.52 -1.02
N ALA A 140 -18.26 -4.74 0.29
CA ALA A 140 -17.85 -3.73 1.26
C ALA A 140 -16.42 -3.18 0.99
N SER A 141 -15.49 -4.07 0.63
CA SER A 141 -14.13 -3.68 0.27
C SER A 141 -14.10 -2.84 -1.02
N LEU A 142 -14.90 -3.21 -2.03
CA LEU A 142 -15.04 -2.45 -3.28
C LEU A 142 -15.66 -1.08 -3.06
N ASP A 143 -16.63 -0.96 -2.16
CA ASP A 143 -17.23 0.33 -1.80
C ASP A 143 -16.26 1.25 -1.07
N THR A 144 -15.35 0.68 -0.26
CA THR A 144 -14.26 1.44 0.39
C THR A 144 -13.21 1.95 -0.62
N LEU A 145 -13.16 1.37 -1.82
CA LEU A 145 -12.24 1.73 -2.90
C LEU A 145 -12.83 2.75 -3.91
N LYS A 146 -14.10 3.13 -3.78
CA LYS A 146 -14.75 4.17 -4.59
C LYS A 146 -14.38 5.56 -4.10
#